data_AF-A0A9N9IG70-F1
#
_entry.id   AF-A0A9N9IG70-F1
#
_cell.length_a   1.000
_cell.length_b   1.000
_cell.length_c   1.000
_cell.angle_alpha   90.00
_cell.angle_beta   90.00
_cell.angle_gamma   90.00
#
_symmetry.space_group_name_H-M   'P 1'
#
loop_
_entity.id
_entity.type
_entity.pdbx_description
1 polymer ?
#
loop_
_entity_poly.entity_id
_entity_poly.type
_entity_poly.pdbx_seq_one_letter_code
_entity_poly.pdbx_strand_id
1 'polypeptide(L)'
;QREPNDLKELLQALICTLTCLKGMHESKPKPIMHRDIRWPNIIRHYDGYQRFILIDFDYADFSPSDESLYEFSESDHAPELLIKGHNFKVDIWGVGNLIGSCYVTDIPSELSSFSTDLCKSNPNERPTASVALDRAKDMFRG
;
A
#
# COMPACT_ATOMS: atom_id res chain seq x y z
N GLN A 1 12.04 1.35 13.98
CA GLN A 1 10.87 0.96 13.18
C GLN A 1 10.42 -0.41 13.64
N ARG A 2 9.10 -0.66 13.77
CA ARG A 2 8.56 -1.97 14.15
C ARG A 2 7.41 -2.29 13.22
N GLU A 3 7.47 -3.46 12.60
CA GLU A 3 6.35 -4.05 11.86
C GLU A 3 5.17 -4.39 12.80
N PRO A 4 3.95 -4.56 12.28
CA PRO A 4 2.81 -4.99 13.08
C PRO A 4 3.07 -6.34 13.75
N ASN A 5 2.64 -6.50 15.00
CA ASN A 5 2.89 -7.72 15.79
C ASN A 5 1.67 -8.64 15.87
N ASP A 6 0.50 -8.13 15.51
CA ASP A 6 -0.73 -8.88 15.47
C ASP A 6 -1.62 -8.40 14.31
N LEU A 7 -2.71 -9.13 14.06
CA LEU A 7 -3.67 -8.83 13.01
C LEU A 7 -4.27 -7.42 13.15
N LYS A 8 -4.47 -6.95 14.38
CA LYS A 8 -5.07 -5.63 14.65
C LYS A 8 -4.10 -4.52 14.25
N GLU A 9 -2.83 -4.61 14.65
CA GLU A 9 -1.79 -3.67 14.24
C GLU A 9 -1.60 -3.69 12.72
N LEU A 10 -1.66 -4.86 12.08
CA LEU A 10 -1.57 -4.99 10.62
C LEU A 10 -2.72 -4.26 9.93
N LEU A 11 -3.97 -4.57 10.27
CA LEU A 11 -5.14 -3.91 9.68
C LEU A 11 -5.12 -2.40 9.95
N GLN A 12 -4.70 -1.96 11.13
CA GLN A 12 -4.56 -0.53 11.46
C GLN A 12 -3.50 0.16 10.59
N ALA A 13 -2.37 -0.50 10.32
CA ALA A 13 -1.34 0.00 9.42
C ALA A 13 -1.84 0.11 7.98
N LEU A 14 -2.57 -0.91 7.49
CA LEU A 14 -3.18 -0.90 6.16
C LEU A 14 -4.20 0.23 6.02
N ILE A 15 -5.08 0.42 7.01
CA ILE A 15 -6.08 1.49 7.02
C ILE A 15 -5.41 2.87 6.99
N CYS A 16 -4.39 3.10 7.82
CA CYS A 16 -3.67 4.37 7.83
C CYS A 16 -2.97 4.65 6.48
N THR A 17 -2.30 3.64 5.92
CA THR A 17 -1.62 3.74 4.63
C THR A 17 -2.61 4.03 3.51
N LEU A 18 -3.69 3.26 3.41
CA LEU A 18 -4.75 3.44 2.41
C LEU A 18 -5.49 4.78 2.56
N THR A 19 -5.61 5.30 3.78
CA THR A 19 -6.17 6.64 4.02
C THR A 19 -5.28 7.73 3.43
N CYS A 20 -3.96 7.63 3.62
CA CYS A 20 -3.00 8.55 3.02
C CYS A 20 -3.03 8.46 1.49
N LEU A 21 -2.94 7.23 0.96
CA LEU A 21 -2.97 6.97 -0.48
C LEU A 21 -4.25 7.45 -1.14
N LYS A 22 -5.42 7.29 -0.50
CA LYS A 22 -6.67 7.85 -1.02
C LYS A 22 -6.56 9.37 -1.24
N GLY A 23 -6.05 10.10 -0.26
CA GLY A 23 -5.85 11.55 -0.38
C GLY A 23 -4.89 11.93 -1.50
N MET A 24 -3.80 11.17 -1.66
CA MET A 24 -2.81 11.38 -2.74
C MET A 24 -3.39 11.04 -4.11
N HIS A 25 -4.09 9.91 -4.26
CA HIS A 25 -4.63 9.42 -5.53
C HIS A 25 -5.82 10.26 -6.02
N GLU A 26 -6.54 10.91 -5.09
CA GLU A 26 -7.68 11.77 -5.41
C GLU A 26 -7.27 13.25 -5.55
N SER A 27 -6.01 13.61 -5.31
CA SER A 27 -5.55 15.00 -5.39
C SER A 27 -5.74 15.59 -6.78
N LYS A 28 -6.10 16.88 -6.82
CA LYS A 28 -6.32 17.65 -8.06
C LYS A 28 -5.32 18.81 -8.14
N PRO A 29 -4.87 19.21 -9.34
CA PRO A 29 -5.28 18.70 -10.65
C PRO A 29 -4.63 17.35 -11.02
N LYS A 30 -3.52 16.99 -10.38
CA LYS A 30 -2.76 15.76 -10.65
C LYS A 30 -2.76 14.85 -9.42
N PRO A 31 -3.16 13.58 -9.56
CA PRO A 31 -2.94 12.56 -8.53
C PRO A 31 -1.45 12.35 -8.27
N ILE A 32 -1.10 12.05 -7.02
CA ILE A 32 0.27 11.73 -6.59
C ILE A 32 0.36 10.24 -6.26
N MET A 33 1.48 9.62 -6.61
CA MET A 33 1.88 8.25 -6.26
C MET A 33 3.02 8.31 -5.26
N HIS A 34 3.09 7.35 -4.35
CA HIS A 34 4.24 7.21 -3.45
C HIS A 34 5.40 6.46 -4.11
N ARG A 35 5.10 5.43 -4.90
CA ARG A 35 6.02 4.52 -5.59
C ARG A 35 6.88 3.60 -4.70
N ASP A 36 7.06 3.93 -3.43
CA ASP A 36 7.82 3.09 -2.47
C ASP A 36 7.02 2.68 -1.21
N ILE A 37 5.94 1.90 -1.40
CA ILE A 37 5.12 1.39 -0.28
C ILE A 37 5.71 0.10 0.27
N ARG A 38 6.40 0.21 1.40
CA ARG A 38 7.07 -0.91 2.09
C ARG A 38 7.16 -0.67 3.60
N TRP A 39 7.37 -1.72 4.38
CA TRP A 39 7.49 -1.60 5.84
C TRP A 39 8.51 -0.55 6.31
N PRO A 40 9.70 -0.39 5.68
CA PRO A 40 10.64 0.69 5.96
C PRO A 40 10.08 2.12 5.86
N ASN A 41 8.97 2.32 5.14
CA ASN A 41 8.35 3.64 4.95
C ASN A 41 7.07 3.81 5.77
N ILE A 42 6.78 2.87 6.68
CA ILE A 42 5.62 2.92 7.56
C ILE A 42 6.10 2.96 9.01
N ILE A 43 5.79 4.05 9.70
CA ILE A 43 6.19 4.27 11.09
C ILE A 43 4.96 4.23 11.99
N ARG A 44 5.05 3.44 13.07
CA ARG A 44 4.09 3.51 14.17
C ARG A 44 4.26 4.83 14.91
N HIS A 45 3.19 5.62 14.95
CA HIS A 45 3.10 6.80 15.79
C HIS A 45 2.70 6.36 17.22
N TYR A 46 3.57 6.62 18.19
CA TYR A 46 3.34 6.26 19.59
C TYR A 46 2.38 7.27 20.25
N ASP A 47 1.10 7.14 19.94
CA ASP A 47 0.01 7.83 20.62
C ASP A 47 -1.03 6.83 21.16
N GLY A 48 -2.03 7.35 21.89
CA GLY A 48 -3.15 6.55 22.39
C GLY A 48 -4.06 5.98 21.30
N TYR A 49 -3.83 6.31 20.02
CA TYR A 49 -4.66 5.95 18.87
C TYR A 49 -4.02 4.88 17.98
N GLN A 50 -2.82 4.39 18.32
CA GLN A 50 -2.12 3.32 17.61
C GLN A 50 -1.98 3.60 16.10
N ARG A 51 -1.78 4.86 15.72
CA ARG A 51 -1.72 5.27 14.31
C ARG A 51 -0.41 4.83 13.64
N PHE A 52 -0.47 4.65 12.33
CA PHE A 52 0.69 4.49 11.47
C PHE A 52 0.76 5.67 10.51
N ILE A 53 1.98 6.04 10.11
CA ILE A 53 2.26 7.16 9.23
C ILE A 53 3.11 6.64 8.07
N LEU A 54 2.69 6.98 6.85
CA LEU A 54 3.49 6.80 5.64
C LEU A 54 4.50 7.95 5.53
N ILE A 55 5.77 7.60 5.35
CA ILE A 55 6.90 8.53 5.24
C ILE A 55 7.70 8.25 3.96
N ASP A 56 8.74 9.05 3.72
CA ASP A 56 9.71 8.87 2.65
C ASP A 56 9.14 9.03 1.23
N PHE A 57 8.90 10.29 0.86
CA PHE A 57 8.30 10.67 -0.43
C PHE A 57 9.35 11.00 -1.49
N ASP A 58 10.61 10.58 -1.31
CA ASP A 58 11.71 10.94 -2.23
C ASP A 58 11.48 10.39 -3.65
N TYR A 59 10.74 9.29 -3.75
CA TYR A 59 10.31 8.70 -5.02
C TYR A 59 8.88 9.06 -5.40
N ALA A 60 8.18 9.96 -4.71
CA ALA A 60 6.82 10.32 -5.10
C ALA A 60 6.80 11.06 -6.44
N ASP A 61 5.77 10.79 -7.27
CA ASP A 61 5.59 11.46 -8.57
C ASP A 61 4.10 11.54 -8.95
N PHE A 62 3.76 12.32 -9.96
CA PHE A 62 2.41 12.43 -10.47
C PHE A 62 2.00 11.22 -11.30
N SER A 63 0.73 10.81 -11.17
CA SER A 63 0.16 9.76 -11.99
C SER A 63 -0.51 10.33 -13.25
N PRO A 64 -0.36 9.68 -14.43
CA PRO A 64 0.60 8.61 -14.73
C PRO A 64 2.03 9.14 -14.88
N SER A 65 3.02 8.26 -14.76
CA SER A 65 4.44 8.55 -15.00
C SER A 65 5.06 7.56 -15.99
N ASP A 66 6.02 8.05 -16.78
CA ASP A 66 6.83 7.26 -17.71
C ASP A 66 8.25 7.00 -17.16
N GLU A 67 8.58 7.54 -15.99
CA GLU A 67 9.87 7.33 -15.33
C GLU A 67 9.93 5.92 -14.73
N SER A 68 10.77 5.05 -15.29
CA SER A 68 11.03 3.71 -14.72
C SER A 68 12.02 3.78 -13.57
N LEU A 69 11.79 3.02 -12.50
CA LEU A 69 12.71 2.84 -11.38
C LEU A 69 13.40 1.46 -11.49
N TYR A 70 14.23 1.27 -12.52
CA TYR A 70 14.79 -0.05 -12.88
C TYR A 70 15.75 -0.63 -11.83
N GLU A 71 16.26 0.21 -10.94
CA GLU A 71 17.13 -0.16 -9.82
C GLU A 71 16.36 -0.75 -8.62
N PHE A 72 15.03 -0.70 -8.66
CA PHE A 72 14.18 -1.24 -7.60
C PHE A 72 14.03 -2.76 -7.72
N SER A 73 13.79 -3.43 -6.59
CA SER A 73 13.59 -4.88 -6.56
C SER A 73 12.17 -5.29 -6.95
N GLU A 74 12.03 -6.29 -7.82
CA GLU A 74 10.76 -6.96 -8.15
C GLU A 74 10.09 -7.64 -6.96
N SER A 75 10.84 -7.95 -5.89
CA SER A 75 10.27 -8.54 -4.66
C SER A 75 9.49 -7.53 -3.83
N ASP A 76 9.86 -6.25 -3.93
CA ASP A 76 9.40 -5.20 -3.04
C ASP A 76 8.43 -4.25 -3.75
N HIS A 77 8.36 -4.29 -5.08
CA HIS A 77 7.62 -3.33 -5.90
C HIS A 77 6.81 -3.99 -7.02
N ALA A 78 5.79 -3.27 -7.48
CA ALA A 78 4.99 -3.68 -8.61
C ALA A 78 5.86 -3.84 -9.88
N PRO A 79 5.67 -4.90 -10.69
CA PRO A 79 6.54 -5.17 -11.84
C PRO A 79 6.50 -4.03 -12.86
N GLU A 80 5.36 -3.34 -13.01
CA GLU A 80 5.25 -2.23 -13.95
C GLU A 80 6.03 -0.96 -13.53
N LEU A 81 6.50 -0.87 -12.27
CA LEU A 81 7.31 0.24 -11.78
C LEU A 81 8.72 0.25 -12.40
N LEU A 82 9.22 -0.95 -12.75
CA LEU A 82 10.57 -1.16 -13.29
C LEU A 82 10.65 -0.92 -14.80
N ILE A 83 9.49 -0.77 -15.45
CA ILE A 83 9.35 -0.44 -16.87
C ILE A 83 8.74 0.96 -17.02
N LYS A 84 8.58 1.39 -18.27
CA LYS A 84 7.92 2.67 -18.57
C LYS A 84 6.41 2.54 -18.50
N GLY A 85 5.76 3.59 -18.02
CA GLY A 85 4.32 3.74 -18.05
C GLY A 85 3.65 3.02 -16.89
N HIS A 86 3.40 3.76 -15.82
CA HIS A 86 2.66 3.28 -14.67
C HIS A 86 1.79 4.38 -14.06
N ASN A 87 0.92 3.99 -13.13
CA ASN A 87 0.00 4.87 -12.45
C ASN A 87 -0.08 4.50 -10.97
N PHE A 88 -0.94 5.19 -10.23
CA PHE A 88 -1.13 5.01 -8.79
C PHE A 88 -1.47 3.58 -8.33
N LYS A 89 -1.73 2.63 -9.25
CA LYS A 89 -1.91 1.20 -8.94
C LYS A 89 -0.62 0.52 -8.46
N VAL A 90 0.55 1.11 -8.66
CA VAL A 90 1.81 0.61 -8.07
C VAL A 90 1.76 0.68 -6.54
N ASP A 91 1.19 1.75 -5.97
CA ASP A 91 1.03 1.88 -4.52
C ASP A 91 0.05 0.83 -3.98
N ILE A 92 -1.00 0.51 -4.74
CA ILE A 92 -2.00 -0.50 -4.36
C ILE A 92 -1.37 -1.89 -4.27
N TRP A 93 -0.50 -2.24 -5.22
CA TRP A 93 0.27 -3.48 -5.16
C TRP A 93 1.18 -3.49 -3.94
N GLY A 94 1.86 -2.38 -3.66
CA GLY A 94 2.73 -2.25 -2.47
C GLY A 94 1.96 -2.52 -1.17
N VAL A 95 0.72 -2.01 -1.05
CA VAL A 95 -0.16 -2.33 0.10
C VAL A 95 -0.46 -3.83 0.19
N GLY A 96 -0.70 -4.50 -0.94
CA GLY A 96 -0.87 -5.95 -0.98
C GLY A 96 0.39 -6.70 -0.52
N ASN A 97 1.57 -6.19 -0.91
CA ASN A 97 2.86 -6.75 -0.53
C ASN A 97 3.18 -6.57 0.96
N LEU A 98 2.68 -5.50 1.62
CA LEU A 98 2.80 -5.35 3.08
C LEU A 98 2.21 -6.56 3.82
N ILE A 99 1.09 -7.09 3.34
CA ILE A 99 0.45 -8.28 3.92
C ILE A 99 1.33 -9.51 3.72
N GLY A 100 1.88 -9.70 2.51
CA GLY A 100 2.73 -10.84 2.17
C GLY A 100 4.12 -10.82 2.83
N SER A 101 4.61 -9.65 3.22
CA SER A 101 5.95 -9.45 3.79
C SER A 101 5.97 -9.23 5.30
N CYS A 102 4.81 -9.22 5.97
CA CYS A 102 4.76 -9.03 7.42
C CYS A 102 5.03 -10.32 8.20
N TYR A 103 5.44 -10.18 9.46
CA TYR A 103 5.68 -11.30 10.38
C TYR A 103 4.44 -11.82 11.12
N VAL A 104 3.26 -11.27 10.85
CA VAL A 104 2.02 -11.69 11.54
C VAL A 104 1.62 -13.10 11.06
N THR A 105 1.52 -14.04 12.00
CA THR A 105 1.08 -15.40 11.71
C THR A 105 -0.44 -15.50 11.66
N ASP A 106 -0.96 -16.62 11.13
CA ASP A 106 -2.39 -16.94 11.14
C ASP A 106 -3.28 -15.91 10.42
N ILE A 107 -2.76 -15.34 9.32
CA ILE A 107 -3.50 -14.40 8.47
C ILE A 107 -4.81 -15.05 7.99
N PRO A 108 -5.99 -14.44 8.26
CA PRO A 108 -7.27 -14.96 7.81
C PRO A 108 -7.33 -15.10 6.28
N SER A 109 -8.12 -16.05 5.80
CA SER A 109 -8.31 -16.28 4.36
C SER A 109 -8.86 -15.04 3.64
N GLU A 110 -9.70 -14.26 4.30
CA GLU A 110 -10.21 -13.00 3.78
C GLU A 110 -9.09 -11.97 3.52
N LEU A 111 -8.17 -11.80 4.47
CA LEU A 111 -7.03 -10.89 4.34
C LEU A 111 -6.03 -11.39 3.29
N SER A 112 -5.84 -12.71 3.19
CA SER A 112 -5.04 -13.34 2.11
C SER A 112 -5.65 -13.09 0.72
N SER A 113 -6.98 -13.22 0.60
CA SER A 113 -7.71 -12.92 -0.64
C SER A 113 -7.63 -11.44 -1.00
N PHE A 114 -7.76 -10.56 -0.01
CA PHE A 114 -7.55 -9.13 -0.17
C PHE A 114 -6.15 -8.81 -0.71
N SER A 115 -5.08 -9.37 -0.13
CA SER A 115 -3.72 -9.22 -0.64
C SER A 115 -3.59 -9.66 -2.11
N THR A 116 -4.19 -10.81 -2.46
CA THR A 116 -4.19 -11.33 -3.83
C THR A 116 -4.85 -10.37 -4.81
N ASP A 117 -5.98 -9.76 -4.43
CA ASP A 117 -6.66 -8.76 -5.26
C ASP A 117 -5.83 -7.49 -5.47
N LEU A 118 -5.11 -7.04 -4.44
CA LEU A 118 -4.22 -5.88 -4.52
C LEU A 118 -3.00 -6.15 -5.40
N CYS A 119 -2.51 -7.40 -5.42
CA CYS A 119 -1.31 -7.81 -6.14
C CYS A 119 -1.57 -8.40 -7.54
N LYS A 120 -2.79 -8.26 -8.10
CA LYS A 120 -3.09 -8.77 -9.45
C LYS A 120 -2.09 -8.26 -10.49
N SER A 121 -1.65 -9.17 -11.37
CA SER A 121 -0.66 -8.86 -12.42
C SER A 121 -1.13 -7.75 -13.36
N ASN A 122 -2.43 -7.70 -13.67
CA ASN A 122 -3.04 -6.61 -14.43
C ASN A 122 -3.38 -5.43 -13.49
N PRO A 123 -2.71 -4.26 -13.61
CA PRO A 123 -2.96 -3.12 -12.71
C PRO A 123 -4.39 -2.59 -12.77
N ASN A 124 -5.08 -2.77 -13.90
CA ASN A 124 -6.47 -2.32 -14.07
C ASN A 124 -7.46 -3.14 -13.24
N GLU A 125 -7.12 -4.36 -12.85
CA GLU A 125 -7.97 -5.23 -12.04
C GLU A 125 -7.79 -5.02 -10.53
N ARG A 126 -6.73 -4.31 -10.12
CA ARG A 126 -6.52 -3.89 -8.73
C ARG A 126 -7.60 -2.86 -8.34
N PRO A 127 -8.07 -2.80 -7.09
CA PRO A 127 -9.02 -1.76 -6.66
C PRO A 127 -8.37 -0.36 -6.64
N THR A 128 -9.17 0.67 -6.40
CA THR A 128 -8.66 2.00 -6.02
C THR A 128 -8.32 2.03 -4.53
N ALA A 129 -7.55 3.03 -4.09
CA ALA A 129 -7.28 3.23 -2.66
C ALA A 129 -8.56 3.38 -1.84
N SER A 130 -9.60 4.06 -2.35
CA SER A 130 -10.88 4.17 -1.64
C SER A 130 -11.57 2.82 -1.47
N VAL A 131 -11.66 2.01 -2.53
CA VAL A 131 -12.29 0.67 -2.44
C VAL A 131 -11.50 -0.26 -1.52
N ALA A 132 -10.17 -0.22 -1.61
CA ALA A 132 -9.31 -1.00 -0.72
C ALA A 132 -9.44 -0.55 0.75
N LEU A 133 -9.53 0.76 1.00
CA LEU A 133 -9.73 1.32 2.33
C LEU A 133 -11.04 0.85 2.97
N ASP A 134 -12.12 0.83 2.20
CA ASP A 134 -13.43 0.40 2.71
C ASP A 134 -13.39 -1.08 3.10
N ARG A 135 -12.82 -1.94 2.23
CA ARG A 135 -12.61 -3.37 2.55
C ARG A 135 -11.75 -3.58 3.80
N ALA A 136 -10.66 -2.83 3.95
CA ALA A 136 -9.79 -2.94 5.13
C ALA A 136 -10.51 -2.52 6.42
N LYS A 137 -11.36 -1.50 6.37
CA LYS A 137 -12.19 -1.06 7.51
C LYS A 137 -13.24 -2.09 7.88
N ASP A 138 -13.84 -2.76 6.90
CA ASP A 138 -14.84 -3.80 7.15
C ASP A 138 -14.20 -5.00 7.85
N MET A 139 -13.03 -5.46 7.39
CA MET A 139 -12.25 -6.51 8.07
C MET A 139 -11.82 -6.12 9.49
N PHE A 140 -11.60 -4.83 9.77
CA PHE A 140 -11.21 -4.37 11.12
C PHE A 140 -12.40 -4.28 12.09
N ARG A 141 -13.64 -4.23 11.58
CA ARG A 141 -14.86 -4.14 12.39
C ARG A 141 -15.47 -5.51 12.69
N GLY A 142 -15.30 -6.47 11.78
CA GLY A 142 -15.71 -7.87 11.96
C GLY A 142 -14.84 -8.60 12.98
#